data_AF-A0A2S7CVU1-F1
#
_entry.id   AF-A0A2S7CVU1-F1
#
_cell.length_a   1.000
_cell.length_b   1.000
_cell.length_c   1.000
_cell.angle_alpha   90.00
_cell.angle_beta   90.00
_cell.angle_gamma   90.00
#
_symmetry.space_group_name_H-M   'P 1'
#
loop_
_entity.id
_entity.type
_entity.pdbx_description
1 polymer ?
#
loop_
_entity_poly.entity_id
_entity_poly.type
_entity_poly.pdbx_seq_one_letter_code
_entity_poly.pdbx_strand_id
1 'polypeptide(L)'
;MLAAGVAAQLVGCAANDTAAVRSVDDHRLGNGQPPVALSTTLDMQLDWQQQAALDPAFATPAGARRLDLAGATRVGEAIVVVRLREAAAAGAAPAGLAEWTYAVDCRSQRTRLLGAGIGIGAGLPGALSPSVPAPAQADRTRLFGLVCANRTACELRIKANACERVRAASLAALSQPSLRQAK
;
A
#
# COMPACT_ATOMS: atom_id res chain seq x y z
N MET A 1 -32.78 33.79 46.68
CA MET A 1 -31.48 33.13 46.37
C MET A 1 -31.71 32.21 45.18
N LEU A 2 -30.94 32.43 44.11
CA LEU A 2 -31.01 31.68 42.86
C LEU A 2 -30.30 30.32 42.99
N ALA A 3 -30.85 29.27 42.40
CA ALA A 3 -30.10 28.08 42.02
C ALA A 3 -30.65 27.56 40.68
N ALA A 4 -30.08 28.07 39.58
CA ALA A 4 -30.28 27.53 38.25
C ALA A 4 -29.30 26.35 38.07
N GLY A 5 -29.83 25.14 38.02
CA GLY A 5 -29.07 23.95 37.67
C GLY A 5 -28.86 23.89 36.16
N VAL A 6 -27.64 24.15 35.71
CA VAL A 6 -27.23 24.00 34.31
C VAL A 6 -27.02 22.51 34.02
N ALA A 7 -27.95 21.91 33.27
CA ALA A 7 -27.77 20.59 32.68
C ALA A 7 -26.81 20.71 31.48
N ALA A 8 -25.53 20.38 31.71
CA ALA A 8 -24.57 20.22 30.62
C ALA A 8 -24.90 18.94 29.85
N GLN A 9 -25.53 19.08 28.67
CA GLN A 9 -25.74 17.99 27.73
C GLN A 9 -24.39 17.58 27.13
N LEU A 10 -23.86 16.45 27.59
CA LEU A 10 -22.77 15.73 26.90
C LEU A 10 -23.35 15.01 25.68
N VAL A 11 -23.61 15.76 24.61
CA VAL A 11 -23.80 15.18 23.28
C VAL A 11 -22.41 14.85 22.75
N GLY A 12 -21.94 13.64 23.08
CA GLY A 12 -20.75 13.08 22.47
C GLY A 12 -20.97 12.97 20.97
N CYS A 13 -20.18 13.72 20.20
CA CYS A 13 -20.10 13.59 18.75
C CYS A 13 -19.77 12.13 18.41
N ALA A 14 -20.77 11.35 17.98
CA ALA A 14 -20.50 10.16 17.19
C ALA A 14 -19.83 10.66 15.91
N ALA A 15 -18.50 10.53 15.85
CA ALA A 15 -17.75 10.80 14.63
C ALA A 15 -18.41 9.98 13.51
N ASN A 16 -18.76 10.66 12.43
CA ASN A 16 -19.43 10.03 11.30
C ASN A 16 -18.41 9.16 10.54
N ASP A 17 -18.10 7.98 11.10
CA ASP A 17 -17.05 7.07 10.62
C ASP A 17 -17.33 6.50 9.22
N THR A 18 -18.54 6.72 8.71
CA THR A 18 -18.97 6.35 7.37
C THR A 18 -18.56 7.36 6.28
N ALA A 19 -18.10 8.56 6.65
CA ALA A 19 -17.75 9.59 5.66
C ALA A 19 -16.54 9.18 4.81
N ALA A 20 -16.53 9.54 3.51
CA ALA A 20 -15.39 9.26 2.64
C ALA A 20 -14.08 9.87 3.16
N VAL A 21 -12.98 9.11 3.16
CA VAL A 21 -11.63 9.66 3.40
C VAL A 21 -11.23 10.48 2.18
N ARG A 22 -10.92 11.76 2.39
CA ARG A 22 -10.61 12.73 1.30
C ARG A 22 -9.22 13.35 1.37
N SER A 23 -8.52 13.22 2.50
CA SER A 23 -7.14 13.71 2.70
C SER A 23 -6.29 12.65 3.39
N VAL A 24 -4.97 12.65 3.11
CA VAL A 24 -4.00 11.78 3.81
C VAL A 24 -3.82 12.15 5.29
N ASP A 25 -4.19 13.39 5.66
CA ASP A 25 -4.13 13.88 7.04
C ASP A 25 -5.34 13.44 7.89
N ASP A 26 -6.31 12.75 7.28
CA ASP A 26 -7.48 12.21 7.98
C ASP A 26 -7.03 11.31 9.15
N HIS A 27 -7.48 11.65 10.36
CA HIS A 27 -7.10 10.97 11.60
C HIS A 27 -7.39 9.46 11.56
N ARG A 28 -8.40 9.04 10.79
CA ARG A 28 -8.78 7.63 10.65
C ARG A 28 -7.70 6.79 9.97
N LEU A 29 -6.83 7.42 9.16
CA LEU A 29 -5.68 6.74 8.57
C LEU A 29 -4.55 6.51 9.59
N GLY A 30 -4.54 7.24 10.71
CA GLY A 30 -3.50 7.14 11.75
C GLY A 30 -3.71 5.99 12.75
N ASN A 31 -4.95 5.57 13.00
CA ASN A 31 -5.30 4.62 14.05
C ASN A 31 -5.28 3.14 13.60
N GLY A 32 -4.66 2.78 12.47
CA GLY A 32 -4.56 1.38 12.07
C GLY A 32 -5.47 0.93 10.93
N GLN A 33 -6.67 1.53 10.81
CA GLN A 33 -7.74 0.92 10.02
C GLN A 33 -8.45 1.93 9.12
N PRO A 34 -8.27 1.85 7.78
CA PRO A 34 -9.12 2.59 6.87
C PRO A 34 -10.58 2.11 7.01
N PRO A 35 -11.58 3.00 6.84
CA PRO A 35 -12.98 2.60 6.96
C PRO A 35 -13.30 1.46 5.98
N VAL A 36 -13.62 0.28 6.51
CA VAL A 36 -13.81 -0.94 5.71
C VAL A 36 -14.87 -0.75 4.63
N ALA A 37 -15.96 -0.05 4.96
CA ALA A 37 -17.08 0.26 4.06
C ALA A 37 -16.68 1.04 2.81
N LEU A 38 -15.51 1.69 2.81
CA LEU A 38 -15.02 2.53 1.72
C LEU A 38 -13.72 2.00 1.10
N SER A 39 -13.32 0.80 1.51
CA SER A 39 -12.06 0.19 1.10
C SER A 39 -12.27 -0.78 -0.05
N THR A 40 -11.36 -0.76 -1.02
CA THR A 40 -11.29 -1.75 -2.09
C THR A 40 -9.88 -2.31 -2.13
N THR A 41 -9.76 -3.61 -1.85
CA THR A 41 -8.47 -4.31 -1.92
C THR A 41 -7.99 -4.36 -3.35
N LEU A 42 -6.72 -4.01 -3.54
CA LEU A 42 -6.04 -4.09 -4.82
C LEU A 42 -5.13 -5.31 -4.83
N ASP A 43 -5.05 -5.98 -5.97
CA ASP A 43 -4.19 -7.14 -6.22
C ASP A 43 -2.70 -6.79 -6.37
N MET A 44 -2.22 -5.83 -5.58
CA MET A 44 -0.88 -5.25 -5.67
C MET A 44 0.10 -5.87 -4.68
N GLN A 45 0.19 -7.20 -4.68
CA GLN A 45 1.31 -7.90 -4.07
C GLN A 45 2.28 -8.28 -5.21
N LEU A 46 3.22 -7.37 -5.51
CA LEU A 46 4.06 -7.43 -6.71
C LEU A 46 5.53 -7.24 -6.37
N ASP A 47 6.36 -8.17 -6.81
CA ASP A 47 7.81 -7.99 -6.79
C ASP A 47 8.29 -6.95 -7.83
N TRP A 48 9.54 -6.54 -7.73
CA TRP A 48 10.12 -5.53 -8.63
C TRP A 48 10.09 -5.91 -10.13
N GLN A 49 10.09 -7.20 -10.48
CA GLN A 49 10.01 -7.66 -11.88
C GLN A 49 8.57 -7.57 -12.39
N GLN A 50 7.62 -7.98 -11.56
CA GLN A 50 6.19 -7.87 -11.81
C GLN A 50 5.75 -6.42 -11.93
N GLN A 51 6.31 -5.51 -11.13
CA GLN A 51 6.07 -4.06 -11.28
C GLN A 51 6.43 -3.55 -12.68
N ALA A 52 7.60 -3.94 -13.21
CA ALA A 52 8.05 -3.55 -14.54
C ALA A 52 7.21 -4.20 -15.65
N ALA A 53 6.70 -5.42 -15.43
CA ALA A 53 5.79 -6.09 -16.36
C ALA A 53 4.39 -5.46 -16.36
N LEU A 54 3.93 -4.94 -15.23
CA LEU A 54 2.66 -4.21 -15.13
C LEU A 54 2.74 -2.86 -15.86
N ASP A 55 3.78 -2.09 -15.60
CA ASP A 55 4.01 -0.82 -16.28
C ASP A 55 5.53 -0.52 -16.39
N PRO A 56 6.11 -0.64 -17.60
CA PRO A 56 7.53 -0.41 -17.82
C PRO A 56 7.99 1.02 -17.49
N ALA A 57 7.09 2.02 -17.48
CA ALA A 57 7.43 3.39 -17.11
C ALA A 57 7.87 3.49 -15.64
N PHE A 58 7.51 2.51 -14.82
CA PHE A 58 7.89 2.41 -13.41
C PHE A 58 8.92 1.30 -13.16
N ALA A 59 9.67 0.86 -14.17
CA ALA A 59 10.78 -0.06 -13.96
C ALA A 59 11.77 0.50 -12.93
N THR A 60 12.33 -0.38 -12.09
CA THR A 60 13.31 0.04 -11.08
C THR A 60 14.62 0.45 -11.78
N PRO A 61 15.10 1.70 -11.64
CA PRO A 61 16.34 2.14 -12.27
C PRO A 61 17.56 1.35 -11.78
N ALA A 62 18.62 1.31 -12.59
CA ALA A 62 19.90 0.75 -12.17
C ALA A 62 20.44 1.53 -10.95
N GLY A 63 20.86 0.81 -9.91
CA GLY A 63 21.34 1.39 -8.65
C GLY A 63 20.25 1.89 -7.70
N ALA A 64 18.98 1.90 -8.10
CA ALA A 64 17.86 2.17 -7.20
C ALA A 64 17.60 1.00 -6.26
N ARG A 65 17.03 1.29 -5.09
CA ARG A 65 16.66 0.24 -4.14
C ARG A 65 15.48 -0.55 -4.70
N ARG A 66 15.63 -1.87 -4.76
CA ARG A 66 14.50 -2.77 -5.07
C ARG A 66 13.58 -2.86 -3.86
N LEU A 67 12.30 -2.60 -4.11
CA LEU A 67 11.23 -2.65 -3.14
C LEU A 67 10.06 -3.37 -3.78
N ASP A 68 9.37 -4.17 -2.98
CA ASP A 68 8.18 -4.90 -3.39
C ASP A 68 6.93 -4.15 -2.93
N LEU A 69 5.86 -4.24 -3.71
CA LEU A 69 4.52 -3.90 -3.26
C LEU A 69 4.02 -5.09 -2.45
N ALA A 70 3.81 -4.89 -1.15
CA ALA A 70 3.30 -5.90 -0.22
C ALA A 70 1.76 -5.87 -0.10
N GLY A 71 1.10 -5.02 -0.89
CA GLY A 71 -0.34 -4.83 -0.93
C GLY A 71 -0.72 -3.37 -1.12
N ALA A 72 -1.94 -3.14 -1.60
CA ALA A 72 -2.53 -1.81 -1.61
C ALA A 72 -4.05 -1.87 -1.40
N THR A 73 -4.61 -0.80 -0.88
CA THR A 73 -6.05 -0.67 -0.63
C THR A 73 -6.49 0.72 -1.01
N ARG A 74 -7.40 0.82 -1.98
CA ARG A 74 -8.03 2.09 -2.34
C ARG A 74 -9.06 2.46 -1.27
N VAL A 75 -9.03 3.69 -0.78
CA VAL A 75 -9.95 4.22 0.23
C VAL A 75 -10.65 5.44 -0.36
N GLY A 76 -11.94 5.29 -0.67
CA GLY A 76 -12.65 6.31 -1.45
C GLY A 76 -12.09 6.43 -2.88
N GLU A 77 -12.19 7.61 -3.48
CA GLU A 77 -11.88 7.78 -4.92
C GLU A 77 -10.39 7.99 -5.21
N ALA A 78 -9.70 8.73 -4.34
CA ALA A 78 -8.39 9.28 -4.65
C ALA A 78 -7.27 8.78 -3.74
N ILE A 79 -7.60 8.20 -2.58
CA ILE A 79 -6.59 7.81 -1.60
C ILE A 79 -6.32 6.33 -1.73
N VAL A 80 -5.04 5.97 -1.64
CA VAL A 80 -4.61 4.58 -1.57
C VAL A 80 -3.69 4.41 -0.37
N VAL A 81 -3.95 3.38 0.42
CA VAL A 81 -3.03 2.88 1.43
C VAL A 81 -2.12 1.86 0.76
N VAL A 82 -0.82 2.15 0.73
CA VAL A 82 0.20 1.38 0.03
C VAL A 82 1.12 0.73 1.04
N ARG A 83 1.32 -0.59 0.92
CA ARG A 83 2.30 -1.32 1.71
C ARG A 83 3.52 -1.62 0.85
N LEU A 84 4.67 -1.15 1.30
CA LEU A 84 5.97 -1.42 0.71
C LEU A 84 6.73 -2.39 1.59
N ARG A 85 7.57 -3.21 0.97
CA ARG A 85 8.53 -4.07 1.66
C ARG A 85 9.87 -4.01 0.95
N GLU A 86 10.95 -4.23 1.69
CA GLU A 86 12.24 -4.55 1.06
C GLU A 86 12.09 -5.76 0.14
N ALA A 87 12.76 -5.73 -1.01
CA ALA A 87 12.77 -6.88 -1.89
C ALA A 87 13.54 -8.03 -1.24
N ALA A 88 12.91 -9.20 -1.16
CA ALA A 88 13.58 -10.42 -0.73
C ALA A 88 14.58 -10.88 -1.80
N ALA A 89 15.68 -11.51 -1.39
CA ALA A 89 16.42 -12.34 -2.32
C ALA A 89 15.52 -13.49 -2.82
N ALA A 90 15.73 -13.93 -4.06
CA ALA A 90 14.93 -15.02 -4.64
C ALA A 90 15.00 -16.27 -3.73
N GLY A 91 13.84 -16.77 -3.29
CA GLY A 91 13.73 -17.94 -2.41
C GLY A 91 13.94 -17.66 -0.91
N ALA A 92 14.22 -16.43 -0.50
CA ALA A 92 14.36 -16.08 0.92
C ALA A 92 12.99 -15.81 1.58
N ALA A 93 12.85 -16.24 2.84
CA ALA A 93 11.67 -15.92 3.63
C ALA A 93 11.65 -14.41 3.94
N PRO A 94 10.47 -13.75 3.94
CA PRO A 94 10.35 -12.32 4.19
C PRO A 94 10.53 -11.93 5.68
N ALA A 95 10.87 -12.89 6.54
CA ALA A 95 11.11 -12.65 7.95
C ALA A 95 12.36 -11.77 8.12
N GLY A 96 12.18 -10.60 8.74
CA GLY A 96 13.27 -9.64 8.95
C GLY A 96 13.40 -8.53 7.90
N LEU A 97 12.52 -8.49 6.89
CA LEU A 97 12.49 -7.40 5.92
C LEU A 97 11.76 -6.19 6.48
N ALA A 98 12.24 -4.98 6.18
CA ALA A 98 11.52 -3.77 6.53
C ALA A 98 10.22 -3.63 5.72
N GLU A 99 9.17 -3.19 6.39
CA GLU A 99 7.87 -2.86 5.83
C GLU A 99 7.50 -1.41 6.16
N TRP A 100 6.80 -0.76 5.22
CA TRP A 100 6.26 0.58 5.40
C TRP A 100 4.83 0.64 4.87
N THR A 101 3.96 1.35 5.56
CA THR A 101 2.61 1.66 5.08
C THR A 101 2.46 3.17 4.91
N TYR A 102 2.03 3.59 3.73
CA TYR A 102 1.79 4.98 3.38
C TYR A 102 0.34 5.20 2.97
N ALA A 103 -0.22 6.35 3.32
CA ALA A 103 -1.37 6.90 2.60
C ALA A 103 -0.88 7.81 1.48
N VAL A 104 -1.47 7.67 0.30
CA VAL A 104 -1.15 8.45 -0.89
C VAL A 104 -2.45 9.05 -1.44
N ASP A 105 -2.51 10.36 -1.62
CA ASP A 105 -3.56 11.01 -2.41
C ASP A 105 -3.10 11.06 -3.87
N CYS A 106 -3.68 10.21 -4.71
CA CYS A 106 -3.31 10.08 -6.12
C CYS A 106 -3.65 11.31 -6.98
N ARG A 107 -4.44 12.27 -6.48
CA ARG A 107 -4.71 13.53 -7.19
C ARG A 107 -3.63 14.56 -6.92
N SER A 108 -3.26 14.73 -5.65
CA SER A 108 -2.32 15.76 -5.20
C SER A 108 -0.89 15.26 -5.01
N GLN A 109 -0.66 13.96 -5.16
CA GLN A 109 0.61 13.28 -4.88
C GLN A 109 1.12 13.50 -3.44
N ARG A 110 0.24 13.92 -2.52
CA ARG A 110 0.56 14.04 -1.09
C ARG A 110 0.65 12.66 -0.48
N THR A 111 1.64 12.48 0.39
CA THR A 111 1.91 11.19 1.03
C THR A 111 2.09 11.37 2.53
N ARG A 112 1.60 10.40 3.31
CA ARG A 112 1.83 10.33 4.75
C ARG A 112 2.29 8.93 5.13
N LEU A 113 3.39 8.84 5.88
CA LEU A 113 3.80 7.58 6.49
C LEU A 113 2.82 7.25 7.64
N LEU A 114 2.26 6.05 7.59
CA LEU A 114 1.32 5.56 8.59
C LEU A 114 1.96 4.50 9.50
N GLY A 115 2.90 3.71 8.98
CA GLY A 115 3.59 2.69 9.74
C GLY A 115 4.92 2.28 9.11
N ALA A 116 5.87 1.82 9.93
CA ALA A 116 7.19 1.34 9.57
C ALA A 116 7.70 0.35 10.63
N GLY A 117 8.20 -0.80 10.19
CA GLY A 117 8.70 -1.84 11.10
C GLY A 117 9.45 -2.97 10.39
N ILE A 118 10.04 -3.88 11.15
CA ILE A 118 10.77 -5.04 10.63
C ILE A 118 9.94 -6.32 10.81
N GLY A 119 9.76 -7.07 9.73
CA GLY A 119 9.00 -8.31 9.71
C GLY A 119 7.57 -8.17 9.20
N ILE A 120 6.90 -9.31 9.06
CA ILE A 120 5.58 -9.40 8.42
C ILE A 120 4.55 -8.64 9.27
N GLY A 121 3.93 -7.61 8.68
CA GLY A 121 2.91 -6.81 9.34
C GLY A 121 3.46 -5.80 10.35
N ALA A 122 4.78 -5.72 10.54
CA ALA A 122 5.38 -4.75 11.45
C ALA A 122 5.29 -3.30 10.94
N GLY A 123 5.05 -3.12 9.64
CA GLY A 123 4.83 -1.81 9.02
C GLY A 123 3.38 -1.34 9.01
N LEU A 124 2.45 -2.03 9.68
CA LEU A 124 1.03 -1.65 9.72
C LEU A 124 0.82 -0.27 10.36
N PRO A 125 -0.27 0.45 10.00
CA PRO A 125 -0.51 1.79 10.52
C PRO A 125 -0.54 1.83 12.05
N GLY A 126 0.06 2.87 12.64
CA GLY A 126 0.18 3.04 14.10
C GLY A 126 1.49 2.52 14.69
N ALA A 127 2.22 1.65 13.98
CA ALA A 127 3.57 1.22 14.36
C ALA A 127 4.61 2.05 13.62
N LEU A 128 5.26 3.02 14.28
CA LEU A 128 6.33 3.83 13.68
C LEU A 128 7.65 3.55 14.38
N SER A 129 8.37 2.53 13.93
CA SER A 129 9.69 2.21 14.48
C SER A 129 10.75 3.20 13.97
N PRO A 130 11.41 3.99 14.84
CA PRO A 130 12.44 4.94 14.42
C PRO A 130 13.71 4.25 13.89
N SER A 131 13.88 2.96 14.20
CA SER A 131 15.00 2.14 13.71
C SER A 131 14.86 1.70 12.25
N VAL A 132 13.71 1.94 11.62
CA VAL A 132 13.46 1.55 10.23
C VAL A 132 13.53 2.79 9.35
N PRO A 133 14.67 3.05 8.68
CA PRO A 133 14.80 4.22 7.83
C PRO A 133 13.78 4.16 6.69
N ALA A 134 13.13 5.29 6.41
CA ALA A 134 12.26 5.38 5.25
C ALA A 134 13.08 5.13 3.97
N PRO A 135 12.52 4.43 2.96
CA PRO A 135 13.17 4.31 1.68
C PRO A 135 13.38 5.68 1.03
N ALA A 136 14.34 5.75 0.11
CA ALA A 136 14.64 6.97 -0.61
C ALA A 136 13.37 7.53 -1.29
N GLN A 137 13.27 8.86 -1.35
CA GLN A 137 12.07 9.52 -1.85
C GLN A 137 11.76 9.15 -3.31
N ALA A 138 12.79 9.02 -4.16
CA ALA A 138 12.60 8.62 -5.54
C ALA A 138 11.97 7.22 -5.67
N ASP A 139 12.43 6.26 -4.86
CA ASP A 139 11.95 4.89 -4.89
C ASP A 139 10.47 4.79 -4.49
N ARG A 140 10.10 5.48 -3.41
CA ARG A 140 8.70 5.48 -2.93
C ARG A 140 7.78 6.22 -3.91
N THR A 141 8.18 7.38 -4.44
CA THR A 141 7.36 8.14 -5.40
C THR A 141 7.09 7.36 -6.67
N ARG A 142 8.08 6.62 -7.19
CA ARG A 142 7.89 5.72 -8.34
C ARG A 142 6.79 4.69 -8.05
N LEU A 143 6.87 4.01 -6.90
CA LEU A 143 5.88 2.99 -6.53
C LEU A 143 4.49 3.57 -6.28
N PHE A 144 4.42 4.75 -5.66
CA PHE A 144 3.15 5.46 -5.49
C PHE A 144 2.53 5.83 -6.85
N GLY A 145 3.34 6.28 -7.80
CA GLY A 145 2.91 6.52 -9.18
C GLY A 145 2.34 5.27 -9.84
N LEU A 146 3.05 4.14 -9.76
CA LEU A 146 2.60 2.84 -10.28
C LEU A 146 1.24 2.44 -9.70
N VAL A 147 1.12 2.50 -8.37
CA VAL A 147 -0.11 2.15 -7.66
C VAL A 147 -1.24 3.08 -8.05
N CYS A 148 -1.00 4.40 -8.08
CA CYS A 148 -2.01 5.38 -8.45
C CYS A 148 -2.49 5.23 -9.89
N ALA A 149 -1.60 4.91 -10.83
CA ALA A 149 -1.94 4.66 -12.23
C ALA A 149 -2.79 3.39 -12.42
N ASN A 150 -2.56 2.36 -11.61
CA ASN A 150 -3.19 1.05 -11.74
C ASN A 150 -4.28 0.76 -10.71
N ARG A 151 -4.67 1.74 -9.88
CA ARG A 151 -5.56 1.56 -8.72
C ARG A 151 -6.96 1.03 -9.06
N THR A 152 -7.44 1.25 -10.28
CA THR A 152 -8.73 0.73 -10.75
C THR A 152 -8.55 -0.57 -11.53
N ALA A 153 -7.50 -0.68 -12.33
CA ALA A 153 -7.20 -1.84 -13.17
C ALA A 153 -6.77 -3.08 -12.37
N CYS A 154 -6.40 -2.91 -11.10
CA CYS A 154 -5.98 -3.98 -10.20
C CYS A 154 -6.92 -4.20 -9.02
N GLU A 155 -8.19 -3.78 -9.09
CA GLU A 155 -9.15 -4.11 -8.03
C GLU A 155 -9.39 -5.63 -7.98
N LEU A 156 -9.25 -6.23 -6.80
CA LEU A 156 -9.36 -7.68 -6.59
C LEU A 156 -10.71 -8.26 -7.05
N ARG A 157 -11.78 -7.45 -6.98
CA ARG A 157 -13.13 -7.86 -7.44
C ARG A 157 -13.24 -8.03 -8.95
N ILE A 158 -12.29 -7.50 -9.73
CA ILE A 158 -12.27 -7.62 -11.17
C ILE A 158 -11.58 -8.94 -11.53
N LYS A 159 -12.31 -9.83 -12.23
CA LYS A 159 -11.76 -11.09 -12.71
C LYS A 159 -10.65 -10.85 -13.74
N ALA A 160 -9.54 -11.57 -13.62
CA ALA A 160 -8.39 -11.45 -14.51
C ALA A 160 -7.89 -10.00 -14.60
N ASN A 161 -7.80 -9.31 -13.46
CA ASN A 161 -7.34 -7.93 -13.42
C ASN A 161 -5.87 -7.81 -13.82
N ALA A 162 -5.39 -6.59 -14.12
CA ALA A 162 -4.06 -6.38 -14.68
C ALA A 162 -2.94 -6.96 -13.81
N CYS A 163 -3.03 -6.74 -12.49
CA CYS A 163 -2.06 -7.24 -11.53
C CYS A 163 -2.12 -8.77 -11.37
N GLU A 164 -3.31 -9.36 -11.35
CA GLU A 164 -3.50 -10.81 -11.34
C GLU A 164 -2.84 -11.46 -12.57
N ARG A 165 -3.07 -10.91 -13.77
CA ARG A 165 -2.50 -11.43 -15.02
C ARG A 165 -0.98 -11.39 -15.02
N VAL A 166 -0.39 -10.30 -14.51
CA VAL A 166 1.07 -10.18 -14.40
C VAL A 166 1.64 -11.26 -13.47
N ARG A 167 1.05 -11.46 -12.28
CA ARG A 167 1.50 -12.52 -11.35
C ARG A 167 1.35 -13.91 -11.96
N ALA A 168 0.21 -14.18 -12.60
CA ALA A 168 -0.04 -15.45 -13.27
C ALA A 168 0.98 -15.72 -14.38
N ALA A 169 1.32 -14.70 -15.19
CA ALA A 169 2.34 -14.82 -16.22
C ALA A 169 3.73 -15.08 -15.64
N SER A 170 4.12 -14.41 -14.55
CA SER A 170 5.40 -14.66 -13.86
C SER A 170 5.48 -16.07 -13.29
N LEU A 171 4.40 -16.57 -12.66
CA LEU A 171 4.34 -17.94 -12.15
C LEU A 171 4.43 -18.97 -13.28
N ALA A 172 3.72 -18.74 -14.39
CA ALA A 172 3.80 -19.60 -15.56
C ALA A 172 5.23 -19.66 -16.13
N ALA A 173 5.93 -18.52 -16.22
CA ALA A 173 7.31 -18.46 -16.67
C ALA A 173 8.28 -19.25 -15.77
N LEU A 174 8.05 -19.26 -14.44
CA LEU A 174 8.85 -20.06 -13.50
C LEU A 174 8.60 -21.57 -13.64
N SER A 175 7.39 -21.96 -14.05
CA SER A 175 6.99 -23.36 -14.20
C SER A 175 7.40 -24.00 -15.53
N GLN A 176 7.87 -23.22 -16.51
CA GLN A 176 8.35 -23.75 -17.78
C GLN A 176 9.75 -24.34 -17.62
N PRO A 177 9.95 -25.67 -17.80
CA PRO A 177 11.28 -26.24 -17.83
C PRO A 177 12.04 -25.62 -19.00
N SER A 178 13.31 -25.24 -18.77
CA SER A 178 14.23 -24.68 -19.74
C SER A 178 14.46 -25.65 -20.92
N LEU A 179 13.50 -25.75 -21.84
CA LEU A 179 13.57 -26.59 -23.05
C LEU A 179 14.49 -26.01 -24.12
N ARG A 180 15.56 -25.32 -23.73
CA ARG A 180 16.57 -24.80 -24.64
C ARG A 180 17.94 -24.89 -23.98
N GLN A 181 18.54 -26.08 -24.07
CA GLN A 181 19.97 -26.23 -24.36
C GLN A 181 20.24 -27.70 -24.74
N ALA A 182 19.88 -28.03 -25.98
CA ALA A 182 20.49 -29.13 -26.72
C ALA A 182 20.84 -28.57 -28.10
N LYS A 183 22.09 -28.11 -28.23
CA LYS A 183 22.81 -28.05 -29.49
C LYS A 183 24.30 -28.08 -29.21
#